data_AF-A0A8H3V5M9-F1
#
_entry.id   AF-A0A8H3V5M9-F1
#
_cell.length_a   1.000
_cell.length_b   1.000
_cell.length_c   1.000
_cell.angle_alpha   90.00
_cell.angle_beta   90.00
_cell.angle_gamma   90.00
#
_symmetry.space_group_name_H-M   'P 1'
#
loop_
_entity.id
_entity.type
_entity.pdbx_description
1 polymer ?
#
loop_
_entity_poly.entity_id
_entity_poly.type
_entity_poly.pdbx_seq_one_letter_code
_entity_poly.pdbx_strand_id
1 'polypeptide(L)'
;MDEDTASSNDDLAMDEAMIEDDDTSQELDKPSEPTKPSQPMSSSLPPSPPESDPNPPSPRTSEPTESLQQTPPTLDPQYQWLEPPGNYDPPRKYKIEHHVLAFGFYDTLEIKRRALYQSVLQSGIYEQDFMKAAKDNIVDREDLGTFAEVAYGLVHLSAMPNTSIKILTNSDEDSVKRTIDQELSLKHLEKTLKLKDKIISSSTVGKFKPAKEMYRALLSDVGRGVSNHQVWLISSNPIDLAGAQDMGMSTVWLNRWGAPWPDYLFADGQGNVRMPTIVVRGLTMVEDELKKWGVGNPTLV
;
A
#
# COMPACT_ATOMS: atom_id res chain seq x y z
N MET A 1 -2.75 -62.44 -32.08
CA MET A 1 -2.44 -62.45 -33.52
C MET A 1 -3.34 -61.42 -34.15
N ASP A 2 -2.75 -60.65 -35.06
CA ASP A 2 -3.30 -59.58 -35.89
C ASP A 2 -3.30 -58.21 -35.17
N GLU A 3 -2.22 -57.40 -35.24
CA GLU A 3 -1.68 -56.59 -36.37
C GLU A 3 -2.65 -55.47 -36.80
N ASP A 4 -2.39 -54.19 -36.57
CA ASP A 4 -1.37 -53.23 -37.09
C ASP A 4 -1.81 -52.44 -38.34
N THR A 5 -1.52 -51.12 -38.30
CA THR A 5 -1.27 -50.15 -39.39
C THR A 5 -2.40 -49.46 -40.19
N ALA A 6 -2.39 -48.11 -40.13
CA ALA A 6 -2.53 -47.12 -41.24
C ALA A 6 -2.24 -45.72 -40.63
N SER A 7 -1.14 -44.99 -40.85
CA SER A 7 -0.59 -44.33 -42.07
C SER A 7 -1.64 -43.46 -42.79
N SER A 8 -1.68 -42.14 -42.63
CA SER A 8 -0.83 -41.03 -43.14
C SER A 8 -1.36 -40.38 -44.44
N ASN A 9 -1.03 -39.09 -44.59
CA ASN A 9 -1.19 -38.15 -45.72
C ASN A 9 -2.38 -37.19 -45.54
N ASP A 10 -2.16 -35.91 -45.18
CA ASP A 10 -1.60 -34.79 -45.99
C ASP A 10 -2.37 -34.56 -47.29
N ASP A 11 -3.16 -33.48 -47.33
CA ASP A 11 -3.46 -32.75 -48.55
C ASP A 11 -3.68 -31.25 -48.27
N LEU A 12 -2.92 -30.46 -49.03
CA LEU A 12 -2.91 -29.01 -49.10
C LEU A 12 -4.02 -28.54 -50.04
N ALA A 13 -4.78 -27.52 -49.65
CA ALA A 13 -5.51 -26.68 -50.59
C ALA A 13 -5.35 -25.21 -50.19
N MET A 14 -4.73 -24.47 -51.10
CA MET A 14 -4.62 -23.03 -51.13
C MET A 14 -6.00 -22.43 -51.45
N ASP A 15 -6.36 -21.33 -50.79
CA ASP A 15 -7.35 -20.40 -51.31
C ASP A 15 -6.77 -18.99 -51.29
N GLU A 16 -6.56 -18.47 -52.51
CA GLU A 16 -6.38 -17.07 -52.82
C GLU A 16 -7.72 -16.34 -52.68
N ALA A 17 -7.73 -15.18 -52.01
CA ALA A 17 -8.74 -14.17 -52.25
C ALA A 17 -8.17 -12.76 -52.03
N MET A 18 -8.06 -12.06 -53.15
CA MET A 18 -7.84 -10.62 -53.28
C MET A 18 -8.83 -9.80 -52.46
N ILE A 19 -8.36 -8.74 -51.79
CA ILE A 19 -9.10 -7.48 -51.63
C ILE A 19 -8.11 -6.31 -51.75
N GLU A 20 -8.54 -5.34 -52.53
CA GLU A 20 -7.84 -4.22 -53.14
C GLU A 20 -7.43 -3.11 -52.17
N ASP A 21 -6.40 -2.40 -52.60
CA ASP A 21 -5.93 -1.12 -52.07
C ASP A 21 -7.03 -0.05 -52.11
N ASP A 22 -7.17 0.76 -51.06
CA ASP A 22 -7.68 2.12 -51.21
C ASP A 22 -6.80 3.13 -50.48
N ASP A 23 -6.41 4.11 -51.28
CA ASP A 23 -5.48 5.19 -51.06
C ASP A 23 -6.26 6.40 -50.55
N THR A 24 -5.88 6.97 -49.41
CA THR A 24 -6.26 8.35 -49.12
C THR A 24 -5.21 9.02 -48.25
N SER A 25 -4.30 9.69 -48.95
CA SER A 25 -3.34 10.61 -48.40
C SER A 25 -3.95 12.01 -48.17
N GLN A 26 -3.76 12.51 -46.94
CA GLN A 26 -3.41 13.90 -46.58
C GLN A 26 -4.38 15.07 -46.86
N GLU A 27 -4.79 15.74 -45.79
CA GLU A 27 -4.65 17.20 -45.71
C GLU A 27 -4.31 17.65 -44.27
N LEU A 28 -3.18 18.35 -44.16
CA LEU A 28 -2.58 18.89 -42.95
C LEU A 28 -3.15 20.28 -42.69
N ASP A 29 -3.91 20.44 -41.61
CA ASP A 29 -4.41 21.75 -41.18
C ASP A 29 -3.38 22.48 -40.29
N LYS A 30 -3.12 23.73 -40.64
CA LYS A 30 -2.10 24.62 -40.06
C LYS A 30 -2.52 25.14 -38.66
N PRO A 31 -1.57 25.33 -37.72
CA PRO A 31 -1.88 25.99 -36.46
C PRO A 31 -1.91 27.52 -36.63
N SER A 32 -2.97 28.14 -36.10
CA SER A 32 -3.18 29.58 -35.98
C SER A 32 -2.34 30.20 -34.86
N GLU A 33 -1.88 31.44 -35.09
CA GLU A 33 -1.03 32.23 -34.23
C GLU A 33 -1.63 32.54 -32.84
N PRO A 34 -0.80 32.73 -31.79
CA PRO A 34 -1.27 33.02 -30.44
C PRO A 34 -1.58 34.52 -30.26
N THR A 35 -2.83 34.82 -29.92
CA THR A 35 -3.30 36.13 -29.47
C THR A 35 -2.68 36.49 -28.12
N LYS A 36 -2.13 37.72 -28.01
CA LYS A 36 -1.57 38.33 -26.79
C LYS A 36 -2.50 38.20 -25.57
N PRO A 37 -1.98 37.89 -24.37
CA PRO A 37 -2.74 38.06 -23.14
C PRO A 37 -2.75 39.52 -22.68
N SER A 38 -3.96 40.05 -22.53
CA SER A 38 -4.26 41.31 -21.85
C SER A 38 -3.90 41.22 -20.36
N GLN A 39 -3.25 42.27 -19.84
CA GLN A 39 -2.94 42.45 -18.42
C GLN A 39 -4.20 42.53 -17.56
N PRO A 40 -4.24 41.93 -16.36
CA PRO A 40 -5.16 42.34 -15.31
C PRO A 40 -4.47 43.29 -14.32
N MET A 41 -4.97 44.53 -14.34
CA MET A 41 -5.32 45.40 -13.21
C MET A 41 -4.84 45.00 -11.79
N SER A 42 -3.97 45.84 -11.24
CA SER A 42 -4.04 46.44 -9.89
C SER A 42 -4.56 45.59 -8.73
N SER A 43 -3.64 45.01 -7.94
CA SER A 43 -3.91 44.51 -6.58
C SER A 43 -3.90 45.65 -5.57
N SER A 44 -5.08 46.06 -5.09
CA SER A 44 -5.21 46.90 -3.89
C SER A 44 -5.26 46.01 -2.65
N LEU A 45 -4.23 46.08 -1.81
CA LEU A 45 -4.21 45.50 -0.46
C LEU A 45 -5.22 46.25 0.44
N PRO A 46 -6.05 45.54 1.24
CA PRO A 46 -6.77 46.18 2.33
C PRO A 46 -5.84 46.41 3.54
N PRO A 47 -6.07 47.46 4.34
CA PRO A 47 -5.20 47.83 5.46
C PRO A 47 -5.42 46.91 6.67
N SER A 48 -4.32 46.65 7.39
CA SER A 48 -4.32 45.98 8.69
C SER A 48 -5.11 46.77 9.75
N PRO A 49 -5.86 46.12 10.64
CA PRO A 49 -6.46 46.77 11.80
C PRO A 49 -5.42 47.07 12.89
N PRO A 50 -5.65 48.10 13.72
CA PRO A 50 -4.67 48.61 14.66
C PRO A 50 -4.52 47.74 15.91
N GLU A 51 -3.28 47.73 16.42
CA GLU A 51 -2.87 47.23 17.73
C GLU A 51 -3.67 47.91 18.85
N SER A 52 -4.13 47.10 19.82
CA SER A 52 -4.49 47.59 21.15
C SER A 52 -3.75 46.75 22.19
N ASP A 53 -3.07 47.49 23.05
CA ASP A 53 -2.13 47.12 24.10
C ASP A 53 -2.91 46.88 25.43
N PRO A 54 -2.29 46.71 26.61
CA PRO A 54 -1.85 45.43 27.16
C PRO A 54 -2.52 45.05 28.50
N ASN A 55 -2.15 43.85 28.98
CA ASN A 55 -2.19 43.31 30.34
C ASN A 55 -3.40 42.45 30.80
N PRO A 56 -3.13 41.18 31.20
CA PRO A 56 -4.07 40.32 31.90
C PRO A 56 -3.94 40.45 33.44
N PRO A 57 -5.01 40.21 34.22
CA PRO A 57 -4.87 39.99 35.66
C PRO A 57 -4.52 38.52 35.95
N SER A 58 -3.47 38.29 36.74
CA SER A 58 -3.19 37.03 37.45
C SER A 58 -3.67 37.13 38.91
N PRO A 59 -3.64 36.04 39.71
CA PRO A 59 -4.50 34.87 39.63
C PRO A 59 -5.33 34.72 40.92
N ARG A 60 -6.54 34.12 40.84
CA ARG A 60 -7.26 33.64 42.02
C ARG A 60 -6.96 32.15 42.23
N THR A 61 -6.46 31.85 43.41
CA THR A 61 -6.32 30.55 44.04
C THR A 61 -7.66 29.83 44.17
N SER A 62 -7.75 28.60 43.64
CA SER A 62 -8.68 27.58 44.12
C SER A 62 -8.12 26.19 43.80
N GLU A 63 -8.31 25.32 44.79
CA GLU A 63 -7.73 24.00 45.07
C GLU A 63 -8.02 22.89 44.03
N PRO A 64 -7.31 21.73 44.12
CA PRO A 64 -7.08 20.85 42.98
C PRO A 64 -8.20 19.83 42.76
N THR A 65 -8.63 19.71 41.51
CA THR A 65 -9.43 18.59 41.02
C THR A 65 -8.51 17.37 40.84
N GLU A 66 -8.81 16.27 41.55
CA GLU A 66 -8.16 14.97 41.35
C GLU A 66 -8.26 14.54 39.87
N SER A 67 -7.11 14.52 39.19
CA SER A 67 -6.98 13.84 37.91
C SER A 67 -6.47 12.42 38.15
N LEU A 68 -7.25 11.43 37.71
CA LEU A 68 -6.83 10.04 37.61
C LEU A 68 -5.71 9.93 36.56
N GLN A 69 -4.47 10.14 36.99
CA GLN A 69 -3.29 9.70 36.25
C GLN A 69 -3.24 8.17 36.33
N GLN A 70 -3.73 7.49 35.30
CA GLN A 70 -3.35 6.11 35.03
C GLN A 70 -1.89 6.14 34.58
N THR A 71 -0.99 5.67 35.44
CA THR A 71 0.38 5.35 35.03
C THR A 71 0.35 4.23 33.98
N PRO A 72 1.11 4.34 32.88
CA PRO A 72 1.24 3.23 31.94
C PRO A 72 1.82 2.00 32.67
N PRO A 73 1.39 0.78 32.33
CA PRO A 73 1.89 -0.43 32.99
C PRO A 73 3.40 -0.55 32.81
N THR A 74 4.10 -0.72 33.92
CA THR A 74 5.54 -0.99 33.96
C THR A 74 5.82 -2.29 33.19
N LEU A 75 6.69 -2.20 32.19
CA LEU A 75 7.13 -3.35 31.39
C LEU A 75 7.73 -4.46 32.26
N ASP A 76 7.41 -5.69 31.91
CA ASP A 76 7.94 -6.92 32.51
C ASP A 76 9.48 -6.98 32.36
N PRO A 77 10.25 -7.15 33.45
CA PRO A 77 11.72 -7.13 33.43
C PRO A 77 12.38 -8.25 32.61
N GLN A 78 11.63 -9.19 32.03
CA GLN A 78 12.18 -10.19 31.10
C GLN A 78 12.56 -9.64 29.71
N TYR A 79 12.34 -8.35 29.43
CA TYR A 79 12.72 -7.67 28.19
C TYR A 79 13.89 -6.68 28.37
N GLN A 80 14.93 -7.05 29.12
CA GLN A 80 16.21 -6.32 29.08
C GLN A 80 16.92 -6.62 27.76
N TRP A 81 16.97 -5.62 26.88
CA TRP A 81 17.66 -5.68 25.60
C TRP A 81 19.17 -5.86 25.79
N LEU A 82 19.71 -6.93 25.20
CA LEU A 82 21.12 -6.99 24.83
C LEU A 82 21.35 -5.94 23.75
N GLU A 83 22.33 -5.07 23.94
CA GLU A 83 22.74 -4.12 22.89
C GLU A 83 23.05 -4.90 21.60
N PRO A 84 22.54 -4.45 20.44
CA PRO A 84 22.84 -5.11 19.19
C PRO A 84 24.35 -5.00 18.94
N PRO A 85 25.04 -6.09 18.54
CA PRO A 85 26.44 -5.99 18.17
C PRO A 85 26.57 -5.00 17.01
N GLY A 86 27.53 -4.08 17.12
CA GLY A 86 27.81 -3.07 16.09
C GLY A 86 27.97 -3.71 14.70
N ASN A 87 27.48 -2.98 13.68
CA ASN A 87 27.35 -3.34 12.25
C ASN A 87 26.18 -4.26 11.87
N TYR A 88 24.95 -3.77 12.06
CA TYR A 88 23.78 -4.31 11.36
C TYR A 88 23.58 -3.61 10.00
N ASP A 89 23.91 -4.28 8.88
CA ASP A 89 23.47 -3.89 7.52
C ASP A 89 22.10 -4.52 7.28
N PRO A 90 21.01 -3.74 7.13
CA PRO A 90 19.68 -4.32 6.91
C PRO A 90 19.65 -5.17 5.62
N PRO A 91 18.80 -6.20 5.54
CA PRO A 91 18.72 -7.07 4.38
C PRO A 91 18.52 -6.27 3.07
N ARG A 92 19.38 -6.49 2.07
CA ARG A 92 19.48 -5.62 0.87
C ARG A 92 18.24 -5.59 -0.03
N LYS A 93 17.29 -6.53 0.12
CA LYS A 93 15.97 -6.49 -0.56
C LYS A 93 15.22 -5.17 -0.28
N TYR A 94 15.41 -4.61 0.91
CA TYR A 94 14.86 -3.30 1.29
C TYR A 94 15.52 -2.11 0.59
N LYS A 95 16.73 -2.22 0.03
CA LYS A 95 17.41 -1.08 -0.63
C LYS A 95 16.88 -0.78 -2.03
N ILE A 96 16.36 -1.77 -2.74
CA ILE A 96 15.99 -1.63 -4.16
C ILE A 96 14.62 -0.98 -4.33
N GLU A 97 13.61 -1.46 -3.60
CA GLU A 97 12.26 -0.86 -3.63
C GLU A 97 12.35 0.64 -3.30
N HIS A 98 13.12 1.02 -2.28
CA HIS A 98 13.30 2.41 -1.86
C HIS A 98 13.94 3.33 -2.90
N HIS A 99 14.95 2.87 -3.65
CA HIS A 99 15.58 3.72 -4.68
C HIS A 99 14.59 4.03 -5.80
N VAL A 100 13.79 3.05 -6.25
CA VAL A 100 12.89 3.27 -7.38
C VAL A 100 11.72 4.20 -7.01
N LEU A 101 11.25 4.16 -5.76
CA LEU A 101 10.21 5.07 -5.26
C LEU A 101 10.67 6.53 -5.14
N ALA A 102 11.95 6.78 -4.84
CA ALA A 102 12.49 8.13 -4.70
C ALA A 102 12.63 8.88 -6.04
N PHE A 103 12.70 8.17 -7.17
CA PHE A 103 12.94 8.76 -8.49
C PHE A 103 11.70 8.90 -9.38
N GLY A 104 10.51 8.59 -8.86
CA GLY A 104 9.26 8.85 -9.60
C GLY A 104 9.04 7.95 -10.83
N PHE A 105 9.56 6.72 -10.81
CA PHE A 105 9.17 5.70 -11.80
C PHE A 105 7.82 5.11 -11.40
N TYR A 106 6.81 5.20 -12.27
CA TYR A 106 5.41 4.85 -11.95
C TYR A 106 4.96 3.47 -12.46
N ASP A 107 5.81 2.73 -13.17
CA ASP A 107 5.47 1.41 -13.70
C ASP A 107 5.93 0.29 -12.76
N THR A 108 4.98 -0.29 -12.01
CA THR A 108 5.19 -1.39 -11.06
C THR A 108 5.92 -2.60 -11.66
N LEU A 109 5.61 -2.94 -12.91
CA LEU A 109 6.19 -4.09 -13.58
C LEU A 109 7.66 -3.83 -13.90
N GLU A 110 7.96 -2.62 -14.37
CA GLU A 110 9.33 -2.19 -14.61
C GLU A 110 10.15 -2.13 -13.32
N ILE A 111 9.57 -1.70 -12.19
CA ILE A 111 10.23 -1.76 -10.87
C ILE A 111 10.60 -3.21 -10.54
N LYS A 112 9.65 -4.15 -10.65
CA LYS A 112 9.87 -5.57 -10.36
C LYS A 112 10.97 -6.15 -11.25
N ARG A 113 10.94 -5.87 -12.55
CA ARG A 113 11.95 -6.33 -13.53
C ARG A 113 13.33 -5.78 -13.24
N ARG A 114 13.46 -4.48 -12.97
CA ARG A 114 14.75 -3.89 -12.57
C ARG A 114 15.26 -4.43 -11.25
N ALA A 115 14.37 -4.66 -10.28
CA ALA A 115 14.75 -5.21 -8.99
C ALA A 115 15.24 -6.66 -9.10
N LEU A 116 14.59 -7.47 -9.93
CA LEU A 116 15.06 -8.82 -10.21
C LEU A 116 16.38 -8.80 -10.99
N TYR A 117 16.50 -7.97 -12.03
CA TYR A 117 17.74 -7.82 -12.79
C TYR A 117 18.93 -7.53 -11.88
N GLN A 118 18.76 -6.54 -11.01
CA GLN A 118 19.78 -6.16 -10.04
C GLN A 118 20.10 -7.30 -9.07
N SER A 119 19.10 -8.05 -8.61
CA SER A 119 19.29 -9.20 -7.71
C SER A 119 20.05 -10.34 -8.40
N VAL A 120 19.77 -10.59 -9.69
CA VAL A 120 20.46 -11.58 -10.52
C VAL A 120 21.93 -11.21 -10.68
N LEU A 121 22.22 -9.98 -11.10
CA LEU A 121 23.59 -9.49 -11.24
C LEU A 121 24.39 -9.63 -9.93
N GLN A 122 23.76 -9.31 -8.79
CA GLN A 122 24.40 -9.42 -7.48
C GLN A 122 24.60 -10.85 -7.00
N SER A 123 23.79 -11.79 -7.47
CA SER A 123 23.90 -13.21 -7.12
C SER A 123 24.98 -13.94 -7.93
N GLY A 124 25.65 -13.24 -8.85
CA GLY A 124 26.61 -13.84 -9.78
C GLY A 124 25.95 -14.69 -10.87
N ILE A 125 24.63 -14.59 -11.03
CA ILE A 125 23.89 -15.20 -12.14
C ILE A 125 24.14 -14.35 -13.39
N TYR A 126 24.39 -14.99 -14.53
CA TYR A 126 24.70 -14.28 -15.77
C TYR A 126 23.47 -13.58 -16.36
N GLU A 127 23.70 -12.44 -17.00
CA GLU A 127 22.66 -11.63 -17.65
C GLU A 127 21.79 -12.44 -18.65
N GLN A 128 22.40 -13.40 -19.35
CA GLN A 128 21.69 -14.30 -20.27
C GLN A 128 20.59 -15.15 -19.58
N ASP A 129 20.81 -15.55 -18.33
CA ASP A 129 19.83 -16.32 -17.54
C ASP A 129 18.70 -15.42 -17.05
N PHE A 130 18.99 -14.15 -16.75
CA PHE A 130 17.95 -13.15 -16.51
C PHE A 130 17.13 -12.88 -17.77
N MET A 131 17.76 -12.67 -18.93
CA MET A 131 17.06 -12.44 -20.20
C MET A 131 16.16 -13.62 -20.55
N LYS A 132 16.61 -14.84 -20.25
CA LYS A 132 15.78 -16.04 -20.36
C LYS A 132 14.61 -16.03 -19.37
N ALA A 133 14.84 -15.73 -18.09
CA ALA A 133 13.78 -15.65 -17.08
C ALA A 133 12.73 -14.56 -17.37
N ALA A 134 13.17 -13.40 -17.86
CA ALA A 134 12.32 -12.32 -18.32
C ALA A 134 11.50 -12.73 -19.55
N LYS A 135 12.13 -13.39 -20.53
CA LYS A 135 11.44 -13.96 -21.71
C LYS A 135 10.44 -15.07 -21.35
N ASP A 136 10.75 -15.86 -20.32
CA ASP A 136 9.88 -16.91 -19.79
C ASP A 136 8.77 -16.34 -18.87
N ASN A 137 8.63 -15.01 -18.81
CA ASN A 137 7.69 -14.24 -18.00
C ASN A 137 7.76 -14.55 -16.50
N ILE A 138 8.89 -15.03 -15.98
CA ILE A 138 9.02 -15.42 -14.56
C ILE A 138 8.78 -14.21 -13.64
N VAL A 139 9.21 -13.02 -14.06
CA VAL A 139 9.01 -11.77 -13.31
C VAL A 139 7.56 -11.28 -13.36
N ASP A 140 6.88 -11.60 -14.45
CA ASP A 140 5.53 -11.13 -14.73
C ASP A 140 4.48 -12.09 -14.15
N ARG A 141 4.91 -13.26 -13.65
CA ARG A 141 4.05 -14.16 -12.88
C ARG A 141 3.75 -13.52 -11.53
N GLU A 142 2.46 -13.28 -11.32
CA GLU A 142 1.91 -12.86 -10.03
C GLU A 142 1.26 -14.03 -9.29
N ASP A 143 1.91 -15.19 -9.30
CA ASP A 143 1.49 -16.40 -8.60
C ASP A 143 1.79 -16.33 -7.09
N LEU A 144 1.51 -15.18 -6.48
CA LEU A 144 1.52 -15.03 -5.03
C LEU A 144 0.22 -15.61 -4.48
N GLY A 145 0.27 -16.89 -4.13
CA GLY A 145 -0.83 -17.55 -3.42
C GLY A 145 -1.19 -16.81 -2.13
N THR A 146 -2.44 -16.94 -1.71
CA THR A 146 -2.90 -16.35 -0.44
C THR A 146 -2.51 -17.22 0.74
N PHE A 147 -2.23 -16.59 1.90
CA PHE A 147 -2.11 -17.35 3.14
C PHE A 147 -3.47 -17.97 3.49
N ALA A 148 -3.46 -19.21 3.99
CA ALA A 148 -4.68 -19.98 4.26
C ALA A 148 -5.64 -19.26 5.23
N GLU A 149 -5.11 -18.46 6.17
CA GLU A 149 -5.91 -17.71 7.13
C GLU A 149 -6.58 -16.45 6.57
N VAL A 150 -6.21 -15.98 5.37
CA VAL A 150 -6.68 -14.69 4.84
C VAL A 150 -8.19 -14.69 4.65
N ALA A 151 -8.73 -15.74 4.03
CA ALA A 151 -10.17 -15.81 3.77
C ALA A 151 -10.98 -15.80 5.08
N TYR A 152 -10.53 -16.57 6.07
CA TYR A 152 -11.14 -16.58 7.40
C TYR A 152 -11.10 -15.20 8.05
N GLY A 153 -9.92 -14.57 8.08
CA GLY A 153 -9.76 -13.25 8.69
C GLY A 153 -10.58 -12.16 8.02
N LEU A 154 -10.68 -12.16 6.67
CA LEU A 154 -11.50 -11.20 5.94
C LEU A 154 -12.99 -11.35 6.26
N VAL A 155 -13.51 -12.58 6.35
CA VAL A 155 -14.91 -12.82 6.74
C VAL A 155 -15.18 -12.26 8.13
N HIS A 156 -14.33 -12.58 9.09
CA HIS A 156 -14.46 -12.14 10.48
C HIS A 156 -14.38 -10.63 10.64
N LEU A 157 -13.37 -10.00 10.03
CA LEU A 157 -13.23 -8.55 10.05
C LEU A 157 -14.42 -7.86 9.36
N SER A 158 -14.94 -8.43 8.27
CA SER A 158 -16.08 -7.85 7.55
C SER A 158 -17.41 -7.94 8.31
N ALA A 159 -17.50 -8.88 9.25
CA ALA A 159 -18.67 -9.07 10.09
C ALA A 159 -18.69 -8.13 11.31
N MET A 160 -17.58 -7.42 11.59
CA MET A 160 -17.53 -6.46 12.68
C MET A 160 -18.46 -5.27 12.38
N PRO A 161 -19.38 -4.91 13.30
CA PRO A 161 -20.32 -3.82 13.05
C PRO A 161 -19.58 -2.47 12.99
N ASN A 162 -20.12 -1.49 12.28
CA ASN A 162 -19.50 -0.15 12.16
C ASN A 162 -18.06 -0.17 11.60
N THR A 163 -17.68 -1.20 10.85
CA THR A 163 -16.38 -1.28 10.20
C THR A 163 -16.51 -1.42 8.69
N SER A 164 -15.47 -0.99 7.97
CA SER A 164 -15.36 -1.25 6.54
C SER A 164 -13.93 -1.65 6.20
N ILE A 165 -13.79 -2.65 5.32
CA ILE A 165 -12.49 -3.11 4.83
C ILE A 165 -12.19 -2.45 3.49
N LYS A 166 -10.93 -2.01 3.34
CA LYS A 166 -10.29 -1.50 2.12
C LYS A 166 -8.95 -2.20 1.88
N ILE A 167 -8.54 -2.33 0.63
CA ILE A 167 -7.26 -2.92 0.20
C ILE A 167 -6.36 -1.79 -0.30
N LEU A 168 -5.30 -1.46 0.44
CA LEU A 168 -4.33 -0.43 0.05
C LEU A 168 -3.03 -1.06 -0.45
N THR A 169 -2.71 -0.90 -1.73
CA THR A 169 -1.64 -1.67 -2.39
C THR A 169 -0.74 -0.85 -3.31
N ASN A 170 0.54 -1.25 -3.39
CA ASN A 170 1.49 -0.72 -4.38
C ASN A 170 1.42 -1.44 -5.73
N SER A 171 0.62 -2.50 -5.86
CA SER A 171 0.36 -3.14 -7.16
C SER A 171 -0.63 -2.30 -7.97
N ASP A 172 -0.62 -2.48 -9.29
CA ASP A 172 -1.70 -1.98 -10.14
C ASP A 172 -3.02 -2.68 -9.82
N GLU A 173 -4.12 -1.98 -10.09
CA GLU A 173 -5.46 -2.45 -9.76
C GLU A 173 -5.83 -3.75 -10.48
N ASP A 174 -5.45 -3.89 -11.76
CA ASP A 174 -5.78 -5.06 -12.57
C ASP A 174 -5.07 -6.32 -12.08
N SER A 175 -3.81 -6.20 -11.65
CA SER A 175 -3.04 -7.26 -10.98
C SER A 175 -3.75 -7.80 -9.73
N VAL A 176 -4.28 -6.90 -8.90
CA VAL A 176 -5.01 -7.28 -7.68
C VAL A 176 -6.33 -7.94 -8.04
N LYS A 177 -7.06 -7.41 -9.03
CA LYS A 177 -8.31 -8.03 -9.52
C LYS A 177 -8.07 -9.43 -10.07
N ARG A 178 -6.99 -9.65 -10.83
CA ARG A 178 -6.59 -10.98 -11.32
C ARG A 178 -6.29 -11.93 -10.18
N THR A 179 -5.55 -11.48 -9.16
CA THR A 179 -5.26 -12.28 -7.95
C THR A 179 -6.56 -12.74 -7.28
N ILE A 180 -7.53 -11.84 -7.12
CA ILE A 180 -8.86 -12.16 -6.57
C ILE A 180 -9.59 -13.21 -7.42
N ASP A 181 -9.46 -13.17 -8.75
CA ASP A 181 -10.14 -14.09 -9.67
C ASP A 181 -9.49 -15.48 -9.76
N GLN A 182 -8.19 -15.57 -9.52
CA GLN A 182 -7.39 -16.80 -9.58
C GLN A 182 -7.43 -17.57 -8.26
N GLU A 183 -7.39 -16.86 -7.13
CA GLU A 183 -7.43 -17.46 -5.80
C GLU A 183 -8.86 -17.87 -5.44
N LEU A 184 -9.14 -19.18 -5.41
CA LEU A 184 -10.49 -19.72 -5.20
C LEU A 184 -11.18 -19.17 -3.94
N SER A 185 -10.40 -19.01 -2.86
CA SER A 185 -10.88 -18.48 -1.58
C SER A 185 -11.33 -17.03 -1.69
N LEU A 186 -10.53 -16.17 -2.33
CA LEU A 186 -10.86 -14.75 -2.55
C LEU A 186 -11.98 -14.58 -3.57
N LYS A 187 -11.99 -15.39 -4.64
CA LYS A 187 -13.04 -15.38 -5.65
C LYS A 187 -14.42 -15.68 -5.06
N HIS A 188 -14.49 -16.57 -4.07
CA HIS A 188 -15.73 -16.84 -3.36
C HIS A 188 -16.17 -15.62 -2.55
N LEU A 189 -15.23 -14.99 -1.83
CA LEU A 189 -15.48 -13.79 -1.03
C LEU A 189 -15.83 -12.56 -1.87
N GLU A 190 -15.36 -12.47 -3.12
CA GLU A 190 -15.70 -11.36 -4.01
C GLU A 190 -17.22 -11.20 -4.18
N LYS A 191 -17.97 -12.30 -4.22
CA LYS A 191 -19.43 -12.26 -4.37
C LYS A 191 -20.12 -11.54 -3.22
N THR A 192 -19.63 -11.73 -2.00
CA THR A 192 -20.24 -11.22 -0.76
C THR A 192 -19.61 -9.92 -0.28
N LEU A 193 -18.28 -9.81 -0.36
CA LEU A 193 -17.52 -8.68 0.18
C LEU A 193 -17.20 -7.61 -0.85
N LYS A 194 -17.37 -7.87 -2.15
CA LYS A 194 -17.04 -6.90 -3.23
C LYS A 194 -15.62 -6.34 -3.08
N LEU A 195 -14.64 -7.23 -2.94
CA LEU A 195 -13.24 -6.88 -2.69
C LEU A 195 -12.67 -6.00 -3.81
N LYS A 196 -13.09 -6.21 -5.05
CA LYS A 196 -12.63 -5.39 -6.19
C LYS A 196 -13.04 -3.92 -6.08
N ASP A 197 -14.19 -3.63 -5.48
CA ASP A 197 -14.69 -2.26 -5.26
C ASP A 197 -13.99 -1.57 -4.06
N LYS A 198 -13.14 -2.31 -3.34
CA LYS A 198 -12.46 -1.87 -2.11
C LYS A 198 -10.98 -1.58 -2.33
N ILE A 199 -10.50 -1.63 -3.58
CA ILE A 199 -9.08 -1.46 -3.91
C ILE A 199 -8.72 0.03 -4.02
N ILE A 200 -7.64 0.41 -3.35
CA ILE A 200 -6.93 1.67 -3.52
C ILE A 200 -5.50 1.31 -3.93
N SER A 201 -5.19 1.49 -5.21
CA SER A 201 -3.93 1.07 -5.84
C SER A 201 -3.01 2.25 -6.12
N SER A 202 -1.71 1.99 -6.19
CA SER A 202 -0.72 2.98 -6.62
C SER A 202 -0.94 3.42 -8.06
N SER A 203 -1.48 2.56 -8.93
CA SER A 203 -1.80 2.91 -10.31
C SER A 203 -2.87 4.00 -10.39
N THR A 204 -3.84 3.97 -9.47
CA THR A 204 -4.92 4.96 -9.42
C THR A 204 -4.49 6.23 -8.68
N VAL A 205 -3.65 6.11 -7.63
CA VAL A 205 -3.15 7.26 -6.85
C VAL A 205 -1.96 7.96 -7.53
N GLY A 206 -1.22 7.26 -8.41
CA GLY A 206 0.00 7.76 -9.04
C GLY A 206 1.18 7.92 -8.07
N LYS A 207 1.15 7.24 -6.92
CA LYS A 207 2.21 7.24 -5.89
C LYS A 207 2.32 5.86 -5.26
N PHE A 208 3.46 5.58 -4.64
CA PHE A 208 3.70 4.33 -3.91
C PHE A 208 3.86 4.59 -2.43
N LYS A 209 3.37 3.67 -1.60
CA LYS A 209 3.66 3.64 -0.17
C LYS A 209 5.18 3.58 0.04
N PRO A 210 5.75 4.33 1.00
CA PRO A 210 5.07 5.05 2.09
C PRO A 210 4.71 6.53 1.78
N ALA A 211 4.53 6.91 0.52
CA ALA A 211 4.12 8.28 0.18
C ALA A 211 2.76 8.63 0.84
N LYS A 212 2.68 9.83 1.42
CA LYS A 212 1.50 10.31 2.18
C LYS A 212 0.22 10.28 1.37
N GLU A 213 0.32 10.46 0.06
CA GLU A 213 -0.77 10.45 -0.91
C GLU A 213 -1.56 9.12 -0.88
N MET A 214 -0.89 7.99 -0.70
CA MET A 214 -1.56 6.68 -0.62
C MET A 214 -2.48 6.59 0.59
N TYR A 215 -2.00 7.01 1.75
CA TYR A 215 -2.77 7.00 2.98
C TYR A 215 -3.85 8.09 2.98
N ARG A 216 -3.59 9.26 2.38
CA ARG A 216 -4.59 10.31 2.18
C ARG A 216 -5.75 9.84 1.30
N ALA A 217 -5.47 9.06 0.25
CA ALA A 217 -6.50 8.46 -0.59
C ALA A 217 -7.41 7.55 0.24
N LEU A 218 -6.83 6.69 1.10
CA LEU A 218 -7.59 5.86 2.03
C LEU A 218 -8.41 6.69 3.04
N LEU A 219 -7.80 7.68 3.68
CA LEU A 219 -8.48 8.53 4.67
C LEU A 219 -9.64 9.34 4.05
N SER A 220 -9.51 9.73 2.78
CA SER A 220 -10.57 10.44 2.06
C SER A 220 -11.72 9.52 1.66
N ASP A 221 -11.43 8.25 1.37
CA ASP A 221 -12.39 7.25 0.92
C ASP A 221 -13.26 6.68 2.06
N VAL A 222 -12.75 6.61 3.30
CA VAL A 222 -13.55 6.13 4.46
C VAL A 222 -14.66 7.10 4.92
N GLY A 223 -14.70 8.31 4.34
CA GLY A 223 -15.79 9.26 4.53
C GLY A 223 -15.59 10.28 5.67
N ARG A 224 -16.52 11.25 5.75
CA ARG A 224 -16.47 12.31 6.76
C ARG A 224 -16.91 11.78 8.13
N GLY A 225 -16.22 12.20 9.19
CA GLY A 225 -16.56 11.85 10.58
C GLY A 225 -15.73 10.70 11.16
N VAL A 226 -14.96 9.98 10.33
CA VAL A 226 -13.96 9.02 10.80
C VAL A 226 -12.66 9.77 11.04
N SER A 227 -12.19 9.80 12.28
CA SER A 227 -10.89 10.36 12.62
C SER A 227 -9.77 9.41 12.19
N ASN A 228 -8.57 9.93 11.89
CA ASN A 228 -7.47 9.11 11.39
C ASN A 228 -7.12 7.94 12.32
N HIS A 229 -7.20 8.13 13.64
CA HIS A 229 -6.90 7.08 14.63
C HIS A 229 -7.94 5.94 14.65
N GLN A 230 -9.14 6.16 14.10
CA GLN A 230 -10.15 5.12 13.91
C GLN A 230 -9.92 4.30 12.64
N VAL A 231 -8.99 4.72 11.77
CA VAL A 231 -8.58 3.96 10.59
C VAL A 231 -7.36 3.11 10.97
N TRP A 232 -7.49 1.80 10.74
CA TRP A 232 -6.47 0.83 11.10
C TRP A 232 -5.77 0.29 9.86
N LEU A 233 -4.45 0.47 9.77
CA LEU A 233 -3.64 -0.21 8.76
C LEU A 233 -3.15 -1.55 9.32
N ILE A 234 -3.50 -2.64 8.63
CA ILE A 234 -3.00 -3.99 8.93
C ILE A 234 -1.94 -4.34 7.88
N SER A 235 -0.69 -4.53 8.30
CA SER A 235 0.42 -4.86 7.38
C SER A 235 1.49 -5.71 8.06
N SER A 236 2.18 -6.55 7.29
CA SER A 236 3.40 -7.23 7.73
C SER A 236 4.66 -6.43 7.41
N ASN A 237 4.56 -5.36 6.62
CA ASN A 237 5.69 -4.52 6.23
C ASN A 237 5.80 -3.31 7.19
N PRO A 238 6.87 -3.20 8.00
CA PRO A 238 7.04 -2.09 8.94
C PRO A 238 6.97 -0.72 8.25
N ILE A 239 7.64 -0.52 7.11
CA ILE A 239 7.66 0.78 6.42
C ILE A 239 6.25 1.27 6.06
N ASP A 240 5.35 0.34 5.75
CA ASP A 240 3.94 0.66 5.47
C ASP A 240 3.22 1.18 6.72
N LEU A 241 3.49 0.55 7.88
CA LEU A 241 2.98 1.00 9.17
C LEU A 241 3.54 2.38 9.54
N ALA A 242 4.79 2.68 9.19
CA ALA A 242 5.40 4.00 9.39
C ALA A 242 4.63 5.10 8.68
N GLY A 243 4.37 4.88 7.39
CA GLY A 243 3.63 5.82 6.57
C GLY A 243 2.22 6.08 7.11
N ALA A 244 1.55 5.04 7.62
CA ALA A 244 0.24 5.17 8.25
C ALA A 244 0.29 5.93 9.58
N GLN A 245 1.28 5.64 10.44
CA GLN A 245 1.47 6.34 11.72
C GLN A 245 1.77 7.83 11.53
N ASP A 246 2.57 8.19 10.52
CA ASP A 246 2.83 9.58 10.14
C ASP A 246 1.57 10.34 9.68
N MET A 247 0.51 9.60 9.32
CA MET A 247 -0.80 10.13 8.98
C MET A 247 -1.78 10.07 10.16
N GLY A 248 -1.34 9.66 11.35
CA GLY A 248 -2.15 9.57 12.57
C GLY A 248 -3.07 8.35 12.62
N MET A 249 -2.79 7.31 11.84
CA MET A 249 -3.57 6.07 11.81
C MET A 249 -3.12 5.10 12.90
N SER A 250 -4.06 4.23 13.33
CA SER A 250 -3.73 3.09 14.18
C SER A 250 -3.18 1.94 13.33
N THR A 251 -2.34 1.08 13.92
CA THR A 251 -1.59 0.07 13.15
C THR A 251 -1.61 -1.31 13.79
N VAL A 252 -1.76 -2.34 12.97
CA VAL A 252 -1.64 -3.74 13.34
C VAL A 252 -0.47 -4.36 12.58
N TRP A 253 0.57 -4.75 13.31
CA TRP A 253 1.70 -5.45 12.73
C TRP A 253 1.47 -6.97 12.71
N LEU A 254 1.35 -7.52 11.51
CA LEU A 254 1.28 -8.97 11.27
C LEU A 254 2.70 -9.57 11.31
N ASN A 255 3.19 -9.83 12.52
CA ASN A 255 4.50 -10.41 12.79
C ASN A 255 4.45 -11.94 12.80
N ARG A 256 4.29 -12.54 11.61
CA ARG A 256 4.17 -14.01 11.45
C ARG A 256 5.36 -14.78 12.01
N TRP A 257 6.56 -14.22 11.89
CA TRP A 257 7.81 -14.89 12.25
C TRP A 257 8.36 -14.53 13.63
N GLY A 258 7.68 -13.66 14.38
CA GLY A 258 8.19 -13.17 15.65
C GLY A 258 9.51 -12.39 15.51
N ALA A 259 9.69 -11.70 14.37
CA ALA A 259 10.83 -10.83 14.13
C ALA A 259 10.84 -9.68 15.15
N PRO A 260 12.01 -9.15 15.53
CA PRO A 260 12.07 -7.91 16.30
C PRO A 260 11.52 -6.73 15.47
N TRP A 261 10.93 -5.75 16.15
CA TRP A 261 10.51 -4.52 15.48
C TRP A 261 11.75 -3.77 14.98
N PRO A 262 11.77 -3.26 13.73
CA PRO A 262 12.91 -2.50 13.22
C PRO A 262 12.86 -1.06 13.70
N ASP A 263 13.29 -0.83 14.94
CA ASP A 263 13.26 0.45 15.66
C ASP A 263 13.89 1.63 14.90
N TYR A 264 14.87 1.35 14.03
CA TYR A 264 15.58 2.36 13.23
C TYR A 264 14.72 3.06 12.17
N LEU A 265 13.55 2.51 11.84
CA LEU A 265 12.62 3.12 10.88
C LEU A 265 11.69 4.15 11.53
N PHE A 266 11.72 4.31 12.87
CA PHE A 266 10.59 4.89 13.61
C PHE A 266 10.95 5.82 14.75
N ALA A 267 12.15 6.39 14.79
CA ALA A 267 12.41 7.50 15.69
C ALA A 267 11.46 8.67 15.35
N ASP A 268 10.66 9.12 16.31
CA ASP A 268 10.07 10.46 16.22
C ASP A 268 11.18 11.52 16.14
N GLY A 269 10.83 12.77 15.88
CA GLY A 269 11.82 13.87 15.81
C GLY A 269 12.59 14.09 17.12
N GLN A 270 12.25 13.35 18.18
CA GLN A 270 12.83 13.36 19.51
C GLN A 270 13.60 12.07 19.85
N GLY A 271 13.69 11.11 18.93
CA GLY A 271 14.44 9.87 19.10
C GLY A 271 13.66 8.70 19.72
N ASN A 272 12.36 8.85 20.02
CA ASN A 272 11.56 7.74 20.57
C ASN A 272 11.08 6.81 19.46
N VAL A 273 11.23 5.51 19.68
CA VAL A 273 10.76 4.48 18.76
C VAL A 273 9.24 4.42 18.77
N ARG A 274 8.61 4.66 17.62
CA ARG A 274 7.16 4.48 17.42
C ARG A 274 6.86 3.00 17.16
N MET A 275 6.23 2.36 18.13
CA MET A 275 5.77 0.97 18.04
C MET A 275 4.41 0.88 17.33
N PRO A 276 4.08 -0.23 16.65
CA PRO A 276 2.73 -0.46 16.15
C PRO A 276 1.74 -0.54 17.32
N THR A 277 0.48 -0.17 17.07
CA THR A 277 -0.57 -0.18 18.10
C THR A 277 -0.86 -1.59 18.61
N ILE A 278 -0.89 -2.56 17.70
CA ILE A 278 -1.13 -3.98 17.98
C ILE A 278 -0.06 -4.81 17.25
N VAL A 279 0.40 -5.90 17.88
CA VAL A 279 1.24 -6.91 17.24
C VAL A 279 0.55 -8.27 17.34
N VAL A 280 0.37 -8.94 16.21
CA VAL A 280 -0.25 -10.27 16.13
C VAL A 280 0.54 -11.19 15.21
N ARG A 281 0.42 -12.51 15.40
CA ARG A 281 1.09 -13.51 14.55
C ARG A 281 0.33 -13.85 13.27
N GLY A 282 -0.95 -13.52 13.17
CA GLY A 282 -1.76 -13.89 12.02
C GLY A 282 -3.09 -13.13 11.98
N LEU A 283 -3.75 -13.17 10.81
CA LEU A 283 -4.98 -12.41 10.58
C LEU A 283 -6.15 -12.90 11.45
N THR A 284 -6.12 -14.17 11.87
CA THR A 284 -7.12 -14.79 12.76
C THR A 284 -7.18 -14.13 14.14
N MET A 285 -6.11 -13.47 14.59
CA MET A 285 -6.04 -12.82 15.91
C MET A 285 -6.48 -11.35 15.86
N VAL A 286 -6.61 -10.77 14.66
CA VAL A 286 -6.80 -9.31 14.53
C VAL A 286 -8.15 -8.87 15.07
N GLU A 287 -9.22 -9.61 14.82
CA GLU A 287 -10.56 -9.26 15.31
C GLU A 287 -10.58 -9.13 16.83
N ASP A 288 -10.04 -10.12 17.54
CA ASP A 288 -10.03 -10.15 19.01
C ASP A 288 -9.22 -9.00 19.60
N GLU A 289 -8.06 -8.68 18.99
CA GLU A 289 -7.27 -7.54 19.44
C GLU A 289 -7.97 -6.21 19.13
N LEU A 290 -8.54 -6.04 17.94
CA LEU A 290 -9.27 -4.82 17.58
C LEU A 290 -10.46 -4.55 18.51
N LYS A 291 -11.18 -5.59 18.94
CA LYS A 291 -12.27 -5.47 19.92
C LYS A 291 -11.82 -4.90 21.26
N LYS A 292 -10.60 -5.23 21.73
CA LYS A 292 -10.05 -4.65 22.97
C LYS A 292 -9.85 -3.14 22.87
N TRP A 293 -9.68 -2.63 21.65
CA TRP A 293 -9.59 -1.21 21.33
C TRP A 293 -10.94 -0.57 20.99
N GLY A 294 -12.05 -1.27 21.24
CA GLY A 294 -13.41 -0.77 21.00
C GLY A 294 -13.83 -0.77 19.53
N VAL A 295 -12.99 -1.27 18.62
CA VAL A 295 -13.34 -1.39 17.20
C VAL A 295 -14.42 -2.46 17.06
N GLY A 296 -15.45 -2.16 16.27
CA GLY A 296 -16.58 -3.08 16.12
C GLY A 296 -17.54 -3.07 17.31
N ASN A 297 -17.49 -2.06 18.19
CA ASN A 297 -18.49 -1.91 19.23
C ASN A 297 -19.78 -1.28 18.66
N PRO A 298 -20.93 -1.97 18.69
CA PRO A 298 -22.19 -1.45 18.14
C PRO A 298 -22.75 -0.25 18.91
N THR A 299 -22.25 0.02 20.12
CA THR A 299 -22.70 1.14 20.97
C THR A 299 -21.86 2.41 20.85
N LEU A 300 -20.75 2.36 20.10
CA LEU A 300 -19.91 3.51 19.79
C LEU A 300 -20.22 3.95 18.35
N VAL A 301 -21.29 4.74 18.17
CA VAL A 301 -21.63 5.42 16.90
C VAL A 301 -21.84 6.89 17.19
#